data_AF-A0A172Y4B9-F1
#
_entry.id   AF-A0A172Y4B9-F1
#
_cell.length_a   1.000
_cell.length_b   1.000
_cell.length_c   1.000
_cell.angle_alpha   90.00
_cell.angle_beta   90.00
_cell.angle_gamma   90.00
#
_symmetry.space_group_name_H-M   'P 1'
#
loop_
_entity.id
_entity.type
_entity.pdbx_description
1 polymer ?
#
loop_
_entity_poly.entity_id
_entity_poly.type
_entity_poly.pdbx_seq_one_letter_code
_entity_poly.pdbx_strand_id
1 'polypeptide(L)'
;MSIIDKALAAITPVPSEEKRAEATAKARALAEPDDWLSAALDHHQAIRAAFEKGRSAVGAAERLEAFQQLAVVLNGHSVAEELVLYPAMAQHGHKTQAGIAYTEQTTAKMQMAELESIDPGDEAWRDKWEHIEGAVLTHMYEEEHGWFVHLKRNAPDQDRLKTRFLEEYERYVGTGRPEPTRLDA
;
A
#
# COMPACT_ATOMS: atom_id res chain seq x y z
N MET A 1 13.62 20.47 2.09
CA MET A 1 13.88 19.17 2.73
C MET A 1 13.90 19.35 4.24
N SER A 2 12.98 18.67 4.91
CA SER A 2 12.88 18.62 6.38
C SER A 2 14.01 17.79 6.97
N ILE A 3 14.32 18.02 8.24
CA ILE A 3 15.29 17.26 9.03
C ILE A 3 14.86 15.78 9.14
N ILE A 4 13.55 15.52 8.98
CA ILE A 4 12.94 14.18 8.96
C ILE A 4 13.30 13.44 7.66
N ASP A 5 13.28 14.12 6.51
CA ASP A 5 13.63 13.54 5.20
C ASP A 5 15.08 13.04 5.18
N LYS A 6 15.98 13.75 5.86
CA LYS A 6 17.40 13.36 6.00
C LYS A 6 17.63 12.19 6.94
N ALA A 7 16.75 11.97 7.91
CA ALA A 7 16.88 10.87 8.88
C ALA A 7 16.37 9.55 8.32
N LEU A 8 15.30 9.57 7.52
CA LEU A 8 14.74 8.38 6.86
C LEU A 8 15.59 7.89 5.69
N ALA A 9 16.19 8.79 4.91
CA ALA A 9 17.03 8.42 3.76
C ALA A 9 18.37 7.75 4.13
N ALA A 10 18.77 7.75 5.41
CA ALA A 10 20.14 7.45 5.81
C ALA A 10 20.38 6.07 6.45
N ILE A 11 19.37 5.24 6.76
CA ILE A 11 19.61 4.02 7.58
C ILE A 11 18.96 2.71 7.08
N THR A 12 18.06 2.72 6.10
CA THR A 12 17.55 1.46 5.52
C THR A 12 17.60 1.49 3.99
N PRO A 13 18.38 0.61 3.33
CA PRO A 13 18.40 0.56 1.87
C PRO A 13 17.02 0.14 1.36
N VAL A 14 16.50 0.88 0.37
CA VAL A 14 15.26 0.53 -0.33
C VAL A 14 15.36 -0.93 -0.77
N PRO A 15 14.38 -1.79 -0.43
CA PRO A 15 14.43 -3.21 -0.78
C PRO A 15 14.49 -3.36 -2.31
N SER A 16 15.31 -4.28 -2.81
CA SER A 16 15.32 -4.61 -4.24
C SER A 16 14.00 -5.23 -4.68
N GLU A 17 13.70 -5.19 -5.98
CA GLU A 17 12.52 -5.86 -6.53
C GLU A 17 12.48 -7.35 -6.18
N GLU A 18 13.63 -8.03 -6.25
CA GLU A 18 13.78 -9.43 -5.83
C GLU A 18 13.38 -9.65 -4.36
N LYS A 19 13.84 -8.78 -3.44
CA LYS A 19 13.48 -8.87 -2.02
C LYS A 19 11.99 -8.62 -1.79
N ARG A 20 11.40 -7.68 -2.54
CA ARG A 20 9.95 -7.43 -2.48
C ARG A 20 9.17 -8.66 -2.95
N ALA A 21 9.53 -9.23 -4.09
CA ALA A 21 8.90 -10.44 -4.61
C ALA A 21 9.04 -11.63 -3.65
N GLU A 22 10.21 -11.81 -3.03
CA GLU A 22 10.41 -12.84 -2.01
C GLU A 22 9.52 -12.62 -0.78
N ALA A 23 9.38 -11.38 -0.31
CA ALA A 23 8.48 -11.04 0.79
C ALA A 23 7.02 -11.32 0.43
N THR A 24 6.56 -10.89 -0.73
CA THR A 24 5.20 -11.17 -1.23
C THR A 24 4.94 -12.67 -1.29
N ALA A 25 5.87 -13.45 -1.84
CA ALA A 25 5.72 -14.91 -1.96
C ALA A 25 5.63 -15.59 -0.59
N LYS A 26 6.45 -15.18 0.39
CA LYS A 26 6.38 -15.69 1.76
C LYS A 26 5.07 -15.34 2.46
N ALA A 27 4.57 -14.11 2.30
CA ALA A 27 3.29 -13.69 2.83
C ALA A 27 2.14 -14.47 2.19
N ARG A 28 2.15 -14.65 0.87
CA ARG A 28 1.17 -15.46 0.13
C ARG A 28 1.13 -16.92 0.58
N ALA A 29 2.28 -17.51 0.90
CA ALA A 29 2.34 -18.88 1.41
C ALA A 29 1.69 -19.06 2.81
N LEU A 30 1.49 -17.97 3.56
CA LEU A 30 0.80 -17.97 4.85
C LEU A 30 -0.67 -17.58 4.75
N ALA A 31 -1.08 -17.00 3.62
CA ALA A 31 -2.46 -16.58 3.39
C ALA A 31 -3.34 -17.80 3.08
N GLU A 32 -4.57 -17.75 3.58
CA GLU A 32 -5.62 -18.70 3.21
C GLU A 32 -6.54 -18.06 2.16
N PRO A 33 -7.19 -18.85 1.29
CA PRO A 33 -8.18 -18.29 0.36
C PRO A 33 -9.25 -17.50 1.11
N ASP A 34 -9.54 -16.29 0.64
CA ASP A 34 -10.57 -15.42 1.21
C ASP A 34 -10.30 -15.05 2.69
N ASP A 35 -9.04 -14.79 3.06
CA ASP A 35 -8.68 -14.17 4.36
C ASP A 35 -8.21 -12.70 4.20
N TRP A 36 -7.99 -12.00 5.32
CA TRP A 36 -7.54 -10.60 5.26
C TRP A 36 -6.16 -10.44 4.61
N LEU A 37 -5.25 -11.41 4.79
CA LEU A 37 -3.89 -11.32 4.28
C LEU A 37 -3.88 -11.46 2.76
N SER A 38 -4.63 -12.42 2.22
CA SER A 38 -4.84 -12.59 0.79
C SER A 38 -5.44 -11.32 0.16
N ALA A 39 -6.44 -10.72 0.80
CA ALA A 39 -7.04 -9.46 0.36
C ALA A 39 -6.06 -8.28 0.39
N ALA A 40 -5.31 -8.10 1.49
CA ALA A 40 -4.30 -7.03 1.58
C ALA A 40 -3.24 -7.18 0.49
N LEU A 41 -2.77 -8.40 0.23
CA LEU A 41 -1.81 -8.69 -0.82
C LEU A 41 -2.40 -8.50 -2.24
N ASP A 42 -3.69 -8.70 -2.44
CA ASP A 42 -4.39 -8.37 -3.70
C ASP A 42 -4.44 -6.85 -3.89
N HIS A 43 -4.72 -6.10 -2.82
CA HIS A 43 -4.68 -4.63 -2.85
C HIS A 43 -3.26 -4.13 -3.16
N HIS A 44 -2.23 -4.74 -2.56
CA HIS A 44 -0.82 -4.46 -2.87
C HIS A 44 -0.51 -4.68 -4.35
N GLN A 45 -0.99 -5.77 -4.94
CA GLN A 45 -0.80 -6.03 -6.38
C GLN A 45 -1.49 -4.96 -7.23
N ALA A 46 -2.70 -4.53 -6.87
CA ALA A 46 -3.41 -3.47 -7.56
C ALA A 46 -2.69 -2.11 -7.43
N ILE A 47 -2.12 -1.80 -6.27
CA ILE A 47 -1.28 -0.61 -6.04
C ILE A 47 -0.04 -0.64 -6.94
N ARG A 48 0.70 -1.76 -6.99
CA ARG A 48 1.85 -1.93 -7.89
C ARG A 48 1.47 -1.73 -9.36
N ALA A 49 0.34 -2.29 -9.78
CA ALA A 49 -0.17 -2.14 -11.14
C ALA A 49 -0.55 -0.68 -11.47
N ALA A 50 -1.14 0.04 -10.52
CA ALA A 50 -1.46 1.46 -10.69
C ALA A 50 -0.20 2.32 -10.82
N PHE A 51 0.83 2.04 -10.00
CA PHE A 51 2.15 2.69 -10.14
C PHE A 51 2.78 2.44 -11.51
N GLU A 52 2.77 1.20 -11.98
CA GLU A 52 3.26 0.82 -13.31
C GLU A 52 2.54 1.61 -14.41
N LYS A 53 1.21 1.70 -14.34
CA LYS A 53 0.43 2.45 -15.32
C LYS A 53 0.83 3.92 -15.38
N GLY A 54 1.02 4.59 -14.24
CA GLY A 54 1.46 5.98 -14.22
C GLY A 54 2.89 6.17 -14.69
N ARG A 55 3.77 5.19 -14.42
CA ARG A 55 5.16 5.21 -14.91
C ARG A 55 5.24 5.06 -16.43
N SER A 56 4.38 4.19 -16.98
CA SER A 56 4.28 3.92 -18.42
C SER A 56 3.44 4.96 -19.18
N ALA A 57 2.76 5.89 -18.49
CA ALA A 57 1.90 6.89 -19.10
C ALA A 57 2.69 7.95 -19.88
N VAL A 58 2.35 8.12 -21.14
CA VAL A 58 3.00 9.05 -22.07
C VAL A 58 2.42 10.46 -21.89
N GLY A 59 1.09 10.55 -21.82
CA GLY A 59 0.36 11.82 -21.79
C GLY A 59 -0.18 12.23 -20.41
N ALA A 60 -0.47 13.53 -20.25
CA ALA A 60 -1.07 14.09 -19.04
C ALA A 60 -2.41 13.43 -18.67
N ALA A 61 -3.24 13.09 -19.66
CA ALA A 61 -4.52 12.41 -19.44
C ALA A 61 -4.35 11.00 -18.85
N GLU A 62 -3.41 10.21 -19.37
CA GLU A 62 -3.10 8.85 -18.88
C GLU A 62 -2.53 8.88 -17.46
N ARG A 63 -1.70 9.88 -17.15
CA ARG A 63 -1.18 10.12 -15.80
C ARG A 63 -2.27 10.47 -14.80
N LEU A 64 -3.19 11.34 -15.20
CA LEU A 64 -4.34 11.70 -14.37
C LEU A 64 -5.21 10.46 -14.09
N GLU A 65 -5.46 9.63 -15.10
CA GLU A 65 -6.20 8.38 -14.92
C GLU A 65 -5.48 7.42 -13.97
N ALA A 66 -4.16 7.24 -14.12
CA ALA A 66 -3.36 6.41 -13.24
C ALA A 66 -3.36 6.92 -11.79
N PHE A 67 -3.26 8.25 -11.59
CA PHE A 67 -3.38 8.89 -10.29
C PHE A 67 -4.73 8.61 -9.64
N GLN A 68 -5.83 8.78 -10.37
CA GLN A 68 -7.17 8.53 -9.84
C GLN A 68 -7.36 7.07 -9.45
N GLN A 69 -6.86 6.14 -10.26
CA GLN A 69 -6.89 4.71 -9.96
C GLN A 69 -6.09 4.37 -8.71
N LEU A 70 -4.85 4.89 -8.61
CA LEU A 70 -4.00 4.73 -7.43
C LEU A 70 -4.66 5.32 -6.18
N ALA A 71 -5.23 6.53 -6.26
CA ALA A 71 -5.84 7.22 -5.13
C ALA A 71 -7.03 6.44 -4.53
N VAL A 72 -7.82 5.75 -5.36
CA VAL A 72 -8.93 4.91 -4.87
C VAL A 72 -8.40 3.70 -4.10
N VAL A 73 -7.52 2.91 -4.72
CA VAL A 73 -7.03 1.66 -4.11
C VAL A 73 -6.13 1.93 -2.89
N LEU A 74 -5.20 2.90 -2.99
CA LEU A 74 -4.23 3.19 -1.94
C LEU A 74 -4.91 3.74 -0.68
N ASN A 75 -5.85 4.69 -0.83
CA ASN A 75 -6.54 5.25 0.32
C ASN A 75 -7.52 4.26 0.96
N GLY A 76 -8.24 3.47 0.15
CA GLY A 76 -9.13 2.43 0.69
C GLY A 76 -8.36 1.37 1.46
N HIS A 77 -7.22 0.93 0.91
CA HIS A 77 -6.33 -0.01 1.55
C HIS A 77 -5.78 0.55 2.87
N SER A 78 -5.17 1.73 2.83
CA SER A 78 -4.61 2.39 4.01
C SER A 78 -5.65 2.60 5.12
N VAL A 79 -6.85 3.07 4.80
CA VAL A 79 -7.91 3.26 5.82
C VAL A 79 -8.30 1.93 6.47
N ALA A 80 -8.40 0.84 5.70
CA ALA A 80 -8.71 -0.47 6.25
C ALA A 80 -7.63 -0.97 7.22
N GLU A 81 -6.36 -0.68 6.95
CA GLU A 81 -5.25 -1.05 7.82
C GLU A 81 -5.22 -0.22 9.09
N GLU A 82 -5.36 1.10 8.95
CA GLU A 82 -5.41 2.07 10.03
C GLU A 82 -6.53 1.78 11.04
N LEU A 83 -7.67 1.28 10.56
CA LEU A 83 -8.83 0.99 11.42
C LEU A 83 -8.83 -0.45 11.97
N VAL A 84 -8.11 -1.38 11.34
CA VAL A 84 -8.24 -2.81 11.63
C VAL A 84 -6.90 -3.47 11.94
N LEU A 85 -5.95 -3.44 11.01
CA LEU A 85 -4.70 -4.21 11.12
C LEU A 85 -3.72 -3.56 12.10
N TYR A 86 -3.52 -2.24 12.04
CA TYR A 86 -2.56 -1.55 12.91
C TYR A 86 -2.96 -1.57 14.39
N PRO A 87 -4.24 -1.38 14.77
CA PRO A 87 -4.68 -1.60 16.14
C PRO A 87 -4.42 -3.04 16.60
N ALA A 88 -4.67 -4.03 15.75
CA ALA A 88 -4.40 -5.44 16.07
C ALA A 88 -2.90 -5.71 16.23
N MET A 89 -2.05 -5.16 15.36
CA MET A 89 -0.59 -5.21 15.50
C MET A 89 -0.15 -4.63 16.86
N ALA A 90 -0.69 -3.46 17.23
CA ALA A 90 -0.35 -2.83 18.50
C ALA A 90 -0.77 -3.67 19.71
N GLN A 91 -1.91 -4.35 19.65
CA GLN A 91 -2.40 -5.26 20.69
C GLN A 91 -1.56 -6.55 20.79
N HIS A 92 -0.92 -6.97 19.70
CA HIS A 92 -0.16 -8.22 19.61
C HIS A 92 1.36 -8.02 19.51
N GLY A 93 1.89 -7.01 20.22
CA GLY A 93 3.33 -6.84 20.44
C GLY A 93 4.08 -6.00 19.41
N HIS A 94 3.38 -5.43 18.42
CA HIS A 94 3.95 -4.62 17.33
C HIS A 94 3.49 -3.15 17.40
N LYS A 95 3.41 -2.58 18.61
CA LYS A 95 2.95 -1.19 18.81
C LYS A 95 3.84 -0.16 18.13
N THR A 96 5.16 -0.35 18.15
CA THR A 96 6.10 0.57 17.49
C THR A 96 5.94 0.52 15.98
N GLN A 97 5.85 -0.68 15.41
CA GLN A 97 5.65 -0.90 13.97
C GLN A 97 4.32 -0.31 13.51
N ALA A 98 3.24 -0.49 14.25
CA ALA A 98 1.97 0.16 13.96
C ALA A 98 2.10 1.69 13.93
N GLY A 99 2.82 2.29 14.89
CA GLY A 99 3.07 3.74 14.91
C GLY A 99 3.89 4.25 13.72
N ILE A 100 4.88 3.47 13.28
CA ILE A 100 5.64 3.74 12.05
C ILE A 100 4.71 3.69 10.84
N ALA A 101 3.94 2.62 10.71
CA ALA A 101 3.00 2.41 9.61
C ALA A 101 2.00 3.57 9.46
N TYR A 102 1.37 4.02 10.56
CA TYR A 102 0.51 5.21 10.55
C TYR A 102 1.22 6.47 10.03
N THR A 103 2.48 6.67 10.45
CA THR A 103 3.27 7.85 10.07
C THR A 103 3.62 7.81 8.58
N GLU A 104 4.01 6.66 8.06
CA GLU A 104 4.33 6.44 6.65
C GLU A 104 3.11 6.63 5.76
N GLN A 105 1.96 6.06 6.13
CA GLN A 105 0.73 6.22 5.36
C GLN A 105 0.18 7.64 5.40
N THR A 106 0.26 8.32 6.54
CA THR A 106 -0.06 9.76 6.64
C THR A 106 0.83 10.57 5.72
N THR A 107 2.13 10.27 5.69
CA THR A 107 3.09 10.94 4.80
C THR A 107 2.75 10.67 3.34
N ALA A 108 2.47 9.41 2.95
CA ALA A 108 2.07 9.05 1.60
C ALA A 108 0.79 9.79 1.15
N LYS A 109 -0.22 9.92 2.02
CA LYS A 109 -1.44 10.71 1.76
C LYS A 109 -1.13 12.19 1.51
N MET A 110 -0.24 12.79 2.31
CA MET A 110 0.21 14.16 2.08
C MET A 110 0.94 14.30 0.73
N GLN A 111 1.81 13.35 0.40
CA GLN A 111 2.52 13.36 -0.89
C GLN A 111 1.57 13.19 -2.08
N MET A 112 0.53 12.35 -1.97
CA MET A 112 -0.52 12.21 -2.98
C MET A 112 -1.34 13.49 -3.16
N ALA A 113 -1.68 14.18 -2.07
CA ALA A 113 -2.35 15.49 -2.15
C ALA A 113 -1.47 16.57 -2.80
N GLU A 114 -0.16 16.55 -2.52
CA GLU A 114 0.80 17.42 -3.20
C GLU A 114 0.87 17.09 -4.70
N LEU A 115 0.93 15.81 -5.07
CA LEU A 115 0.93 15.36 -6.47
C LEU A 115 -0.31 15.83 -7.24
N GLU A 116 -1.49 15.79 -6.61
CA GLU A 116 -2.76 16.26 -7.21
C GLU A 116 -2.70 17.73 -7.65
N SER A 117 -1.86 18.54 -6.99
CA SER A 117 -1.69 19.97 -7.28
C SER A 117 -0.69 20.27 -8.40
N ILE A 118 0.02 19.26 -8.92
CA ILE A 118 1.03 19.39 -9.98
C ILE A 118 0.36 19.07 -11.32
N ASP A 119 0.63 19.87 -12.37
CA ASP A 119 0.16 19.58 -13.71
C ASP A 119 0.72 18.22 -14.18
N PRO A 120 -0.11 17.23 -14.56
CA PRO A 120 0.36 15.93 -15.04
C PRO A 120 1.23 16.00 -16.30
N GLY A 121 1.21 17.12 -17.04
CA GLY A 121 2.13 17.38 -18.14
C GLY A 121 3.56 17.69 -17.72
N ASP A 122 3.77 18.16 -16.49
CA ASP A 122 5.06 18.63 -16.00
C ASP A 122 5.99 17.48 -15.58
N GLU A 123 7.30 17.72 -15.69
CA GLU A 123 8.33 16.78 -15.20
C GLU A 123 8.26 16.59 -13.69
N ALA A 124 7.94 17.66 -12.95
CA ALA A 124 7.76 17.61 -11.49
C ALA A 124 6.70 16.59 -11.05
N TRP A 125 5.70 16.31 -11.89
CA TRP A 125 4.71 15.27 -11.60
C TRP A 125 5.35 13.88 -11.61
N ARG A 126 6.24 13.60 -12.59
CA ARG A 126 6.94 12.31 -12.70
C ARG A 126 7.90 12.10 -11.53
N ASP A 127 8.67 13.13 -11.18
CA ASP A 127 9.58 13.06 -10.04
C ASP A 127 8.82 12.75 -8.74
N LYS A 128 7.67 13.40 -8.56
CA LYS A 128 6.79 13.19 -7.41
C LYS A 128 6.18 11.80 -7.41
N TRP A 129 5.74 11.30 -8.57
CA TRP A 129 5.22 9.94 -8.75
C TRP A 129 6.25 8.89 -8.33
N GLU A 130 7.49 8.99 -8.84
CA GLU A 130 8.58 8.07 -8.51
C GLU A 130 8.92 8.10 -7.01
N HIS A 131 8.93 9.29 -6.41
CA HIS A 131 9.16 9.44 -4.97
C HIS A 131 8.08 8.73 -4.13
N ILE A 132 6.80 8.91 -4.48
CA ILE A 132 5.68 8.25 -3.82
C ILE A 132 5.75 6.74 -4.01
N GLU A 133 6.05 6.28 -5.24
CA GLU A 133 6.22 4.86 -5.55
C GLU A 133 7.30 4.24 -4.64
N GLY A 134 8.47 4.86 -4.53
CA GLY A 134 9.54 4.37 -3.65
C GLY A 134 9.13 4.23 -2.18
N ALA A 135 8.42 5.22 -1.64
CA ALA A 135 7.94 5.20 -0.26
C ALA A 135 6.89 4.11 -0.02
N VAL A 136 5.86 4.04 -0.89
CA VAL A 136 4.78 3.06 -0.77
C VAL A 136 5.29 1.64 -0.98
N LEU A 137 6.18 1.40 -1.95
CA LEU A 137 6.76 0.07 -2.17
C LEU A 137 7.67 -0.39 -1.03
N THR A 138 8.29 0.54 -0.29
CA THR A 138 9.07 0.22 0.91
C THR A 138 8.15 -0.15 2.06
N HIS A 139 7.10 0.63 2.29
CA HIS A 139 6.08 0.34 3.30
C HIS A 139 5.44 -1.06 3.12
N MET A 140 4.96 -1.34 1.90
CA MET A 140 4.39 -2.64 1.56
C MET A 140 5.38 -3.79 1.77
N TYR A 141 6.68 -3.55 1.58
CA TYR A 141 7.70 -4.57 1.88
C TYR A 141 7.79 -4.85 3.37
N GLU A 142 7.77 -3.84 4.25
CA GLU A 142 7.86 -4.04 5.70
C GLU A 142 6.65 -4.82 6.24
N GLU A 143 5.47 -4.54 5.67
CA GLU A 143 4.24 -5.26 5.92
C GLU A 143 4.33 -6.73 5.49
N GLU A 144 4.62 -6.98 4.22
CA GLU A 144 4.71 -8.31 3.62
C GLU A 144 5.84 -9.16 4.24
N HIS A 145 6.99 -8.54 4.52
CA HIS A 145 8.16 -9.23 5.04
C HIS A 145 8.03 -9.58 6.53
N GLY A 146 7.38 -8.71 7.30
CA GLY A 146 7.44 -8.77 8.76
C GLY A 146 6.10 -8.60 9.44
N TRP A 147 5.46 -7.44 9.27
CA TRP A 147 4.36 -7.05 10.15
C TRP A 147 3.12 -7.91 9.97
N PHE A 148 2.70 -8.16 8.74
CA PHE A 148 1.55 -9.01 8.45
C PHE A 148 1.81 -10.47 8.75
N VAL A 149 3.03 -10.95 8.49
CA VAL A 149 3.45 -12.31 8.85
C VAL A 149 3.33 -12.54 10.36
N HIS A 150 3.78 -11.57 11.16
CA HIS A 150 3.63 -11.64 12.61
C HIS A 150 2.15 -11.60 13.02
N LEU A 151 1.35 -10.69 12.45
CA LEU A 151 -0.06 -10.58 12.78
C LEU A 151 -0.84 -11.86 12.45
N LYS A 152 -0.62 -12.45 11.26
CA LYS A 152 -1.27 -13.70 10.82
C LYS A 152 -0.94 -14.88 11.75
N ARG A 153 0.26 -14.91 12.33
CA ARG A 153 0.71 -15.98 13.25
C ARG A 153 0.23 -15.83 14.69
N ASN A 154 0.01 -14.60 15.15
CA ASN A 154 -0.15 -14.33 16.59
C ASN A 154 -1.52 -13.76 16.99
N ALA A 155 -2.28 -13.15 16.08
CA ALA A 155 -3.61 -12.67 16.42
C ALA A 155 -4.63 -13.83 16.45
N PRO A 156 -5.41 -13.98 17.53
CA PRO A 156 -6.39 -15.06 17.66
C PRO A 156 -7.64 -14.84 16.81
N ASP A 157 -8.00 -13.58 16.51
CA ASP A 157 -9.29 -13.21 15.89
C ASP A 157 -9.18 -12.98 14.37
N GLN A 158 -8.61 -13.95 13.63
CA GLN A 158 -8.39 -13.82 12.17
C GLN A 158 -9.67 -13.53 11.38
N ASP A 159 -10.79 -14.16 11.74
CA ASP A 159 -12.09 -13.94 11.09
C ASP A 159 -12.59 -12.51 11.28
N ARG A 160 -12.41 -11.94 12.48
CA ARG A 160 -12.79 -10.55 12.76
C ARG A 160 -11.94 -9.59 11.93
N LEU A 161 -10.64 -9.85 11.81
CA LEU A 161 -9.75 -9.04 11.00
C LEU A 161 -10.17 -9.06 9.53
N LYS A 162 -10.48 -10.25 8.98
CA LYS A 162 -11.05 -10.41 7.64
C LYS A 162 -12.30 -9.55 7.44
N THR A 163 -13.33 -9.80 8.23
CA THR A 163 -14.62 -9.12 8.04
C THR A 163 -14.45 -7.61 8.11
N ARG A 164 -13.75 -7.11 9.12
CA ARG A 164 -13.57 -5.67 9.32
C ARG A 164 -12.69 -5.04 8.24
N PHE A 165 -11.58 -5.68 7.84
CA PHE A 165 -10.70 -5.15 6.81
C PHE A 165 -11.44 -5.00 5.47
N LEU A 166 -12.18 -6.03 5.06
CA LEU A 166 -12.98 -6.00 3.83
C LEU A 166 -14.11 -4.96 3.90
N GLU A 167 -14.82 -4.87 5.03
CA GLU A 167 -15.88 -3.86 5.24
C GLU A 167 -15.36 -2.42 5.15
N GLU A 168 -14.19 -2.14 5.73
CA GLU A 168 -13.60 -0.79 5.70
C GLU A 168 -13.08 -0.44 4.30
N TYR A 169 -12.45 -1.39 3.61
CA TYR A 169 -12.04 -1.21 2.24
C TYR A 169 -13.25 -0.94 1.32
N GLU A 170 -14.29 -1.79 1.41
CA GLU A 170 -15.52 -1.65 0.61
C GLU A 170 -16.25 -0.34 0.89
N ARG A 171 -16.29 0.11 2.15
CA ARG A 171 -16.89 1.41 2.50
C ARG A 171 -16.22 2.57 1.78
N TYR A 172 -14.89 2.50 1.59
CA TYR A 172 -14.13 3.54 0.91
C TYR A 172 -14.30 3.46 -0.62
N VAL A 173 -14.07 2.28 -1.21
CA VAL A 173 -14.10 2.13 -2.68
C VAL A 173 -15.52 2.08 -3.25
N GLY A 174 -16.52 1.89 -2.39
CA GLY A 174 -17.92 1.69 -2.77
C GLY A 174 -18.19 0.28 -3.29
N THR A 175 -19.46 -0.08 -3.44
CA THR A 175 -19.89 -1.40 -3.96
C THR A 175 -19.54 -1.62 -5.44
N GLY A 176 -18.87 -0.65 -6.09
CA GLY A 176 -18.40 -0.73 -7.47
C GLY A 176 -17.00 -1.35 -7.54
N ARG A 177 -16.90 -2.65 -7.29
CA ARG A 177 -15.66 -3.42 -7.53
C ARG A 177 -15.20 -3.18 -8.99
N PRO A 178 -13.99 -2.68 -9.27
CA PRO A 178 -13.44 -2.82 -10.61
C PRO A 178 -13.27 -4.32 -10.88
N GLU A 179 -13.95 -4.83 -11.90
CA GLU A 179 -13.81 -6.21 -12.35
C GLU A 179 -12.32 -6.55 -12.51
N PRO A 180 -11.82 -7.67 -11.93
CA PRO A 180 -10.45 -8.08 -12.17
C PRO A 180 -10.28 -8.31 -13.67
N THR A 181 -9.35 -7.58 -14.28
CA THR A 181 -9.00 -7.80 -15.69
C THR A 181 -8.47 -9.22 -15.81
N ARG A 182 -9.32 -10.11 -16.34
CA ARG A 182 -8.94 -11.47 -16.69
C ARG A 182 -7.86 -11.34 -17.77
N LEU A 183 -6.61 -11.64 -17.42
CA LEU A 183 -5.60 -11.90 -18.42
C LEU A 183 -5.96 -13.26 -19.03
N ASP A 184 -6.64 -13.22 -20.17
CA ASP A 184 -6.87 -14.39 -20.99
C ASP A 184 -5.50 -14.97 -21.42
N ALA A 185 -5.39 -16.29 -21.32
CA ALA A 185 -4.21 -17.08 -21.62
C ALA A 185 -3.89 -17.15 -23.12
#